data_AF-A0A369VLL2-F1
#
_entry.id   AF-A0A369VLL2-F1
#
_cell.length_a   1.000
_cell.length_b   1.000
_cell.length_c   1.000
_cell.angle_alpha   90.00
_cell.angle_beta   90.00
_cell.angle_gamma   90.00
#
_symmetry.space_group_name_H-M   'P 1'
#
loop_
_entity.id
_entity.type
_entity.pdbx_description
1 polymer ?
#
loop_
_entity_poly.entity_id
_entity_poly.type
_entity_poly.pdbx_seq_one_letter_code
_entity_poly.pdbx_strand_id
1 'polypeptide(L)'
;MLAMQPRVWLPENLESAASRREIILTTALSGLFCSASVLWMTGLKEGPAFWVVALLCTGLVVLAMHLQWRSKQVRRGWIVDFQQGSLTPVGLAQRERIQIDPAQYSLGCYPAATRETGATFLLELRHVRRGPVAALTLVHLTSRPFQRNLRILDRCVNTLAERLRIRRSGAPLLAGSDVPHAR
;
A
#
# COMPACT_ATOMS: atom_id res chain seq x y z
N MET A 1 1.54 -12.08 28.23
CA MET A 1 2.67 -11.93 27.30
C MET A 1 2.15 -12.14 25.87
N LEU A 2 2.00 -11.08 25.08
CA LEU A 2 1.60 -11.21 23.67
C LEU A 2 2.76 -11.82 22.89
N ALA A 3 2.53 -12.96 22.23
CA ALA A 3 3.51 -13.62 21.38
C ALA A 3 4.01 -12.64 20.31
N MET A 4 5.25 -12.17 20.44
CA MET A 4 5.87 -11.32 19.43
C MET A 4 6.00 -12.11 18.13
N GLN A 5 5.29 -11.70 17.07
CA GLN A 5 5.40 -12.32 15.75
C GLN A 5 6.85 -12.22 15.25
N PRO A 6 7.57 -13.34 15.02
CA PRO A 6 9.00 -13.31 14.69
C PRO A 6 9.27 -12.71 13.30
N ARG A 7 8.27 -12.71 12.43
CA ARG A 7 8.33 -12.20 11.07
C ARG A 7 7.14 -11.29 10.79
N VAL A 8 7.36 -10.23 10.02
CA VAL A 8 6.27 -9.41 9.48
C VAL A 8 6.46 -9.24 7.98
N TRP A 9 5.35 -9.27 7.24
CA TRP A 9 5.35 -8.95 5.82
C TRP A 9 5.06 -7.46 5.64
N LEU A 10 5.97 -6.78 4.94
CA LEU A 10 5.85 -5.39 4.51
C LEU A 10 5.51 -5.39 3.02
N PRO A 11 4.29 -4.97 2.63
CA PRO A 11 3.96 -4.81 1.22
C PRO A 11 4.81 -3.71 0.59
N GLU A 12 5.07 -3.82 -0.71
CA GLU A 12 5.71 -2.76 -1.49
C GLU A 12 4.86 -1.47 -1.48
N ASN A 13 3.53 -1.61 -1.55
CA ASN A 13 2.58 -0.51 -1.46
C ASN A 13 1.58 -0.73 -0.33
N LEU A 14 1.59 0.16 0.65
CA LEU A 14 0.58 0.24 1.70
C LEU A 14 -0.46 1.29 1.30
N GLU A 15 -1.49 0.85 0.59
CA GLU A 15 -2.67 1.65 0.29
C GLU A 15 -3.67 1.62 1.45
N SER A 16 -4.32 2.77 1.70
CA SER A 16 -5.37 2.86 2.71
C SER A 16 -6.58 1.98 2.33
N ALA A 17 -7.31 1.47 3.32
CA ALA A 17 -8.53 0.71 3.05
C ALA A 17 -9.63 1.56 2.37
N ALA A 18 -9.54 2.90 2.47
CA ALA A 18 -10.47 3.83 1.85
C ALA A 18 -10.28 3.89 0.33
N SER A 19 -9.03 3.92 -0.17
CA SER A 19 -8.75 3.96 -1.62
C SER A 19 -9.22 2.69 -2.32
N ARG A 20 -9.08 1.52 -1.68
CA ARG A 20 -9.62 0.26 -2.24
C ARG A 20 -11.13 0.27 -2.39
N ARG A 21 -11.85 0.88 -1.44
CA ARG A 21 -13.32 0.97 -1.50
C ARG A 21 -13.77 1.90 -2.63
N GLU A 22 -13.10 3.04 -2.79
CA GLU A 22 -13.39 3.98 -3.88
C GLU A 22 -13.14 3.35 -5.25
N ILE A 23 -12.04 2.62 -5.42
CA ILE A 23 -11.73 1.91 -6.68
C ILE A 23 -12.80 0.84 -6.99
N ILE A 24 -13.26 0.07 -6.00
CA ILE A 24 -14.33 -0.91 -6.19
C ILE A 24 -15.65 -0.22 -6.57
N LEU A 25 -15.97 0.91 -5.91
CA LEU A 25 -17.21 1.64 -6.15
C LEU A 25 -17.25 2.27 -7.55
N THR A 26 -16.16 2.89 -7.99
CA THR A 26 -16.06 3.50 -9.33
C THR A 26 -16.06 2.44 -10.43
N THR A 27 -15.41 1.29 -10.21
CA THR A 27 -15.44 0.15 -11.14
C THR A 27 -16.84 -0.43 -11.26
N ALA A 28 -17.58 -0.54 -10.16
CA ALA A 28 -18.96 -1.02 -10.18
C ALA A 28 -19.90 -0.05 -10.92
N LEU A 29 -19.78 1.26 -10.68
CA LEU A 29 -20.57 2.30 -11.34
C LEU A 29 -20.32 2.36 -12.86
N SER A 30 -19.04 2.30 -13.26
CA SER A 30 -18.68 2.30 -14.69
C SER A 30 -19.13 1.02 -15.39
N GLY A 31 -19.00 -0.14 -14.75
CA GLY A 31 -19.55 -1.41 -15.27
C GLY A 31 -21.07 -1.39 -15.42
N LEU A 32 -21.78 -0.78 -14.47
CA LEU A 32 -23.24 -0.61 -14.54
C LEU A 32 -23.64 0.30 -15.71
N PHE A 33 -22.93 1.41 -15.90
CA PHE A 33 -23.22 2.34 -16.98
C PHE A 33 -22.96 1.73 -18.37
N CYS A 34 -21.84 1.01 -18.52
CA CYS A 34 -21.51 0.33 -19.77
C CYS A 34 -22.53 -0.79 -20.11
N SER A 35 -22.90 -1.61 -19.13
CA SER A 35 -23.87 -2.70 -19.34
C SER A 35 -25.27 -2.17 -19.69
N ALA A 36 -25.74 -1.12 -19.02
CA ALA A 36 -26.99 -0.45 -19.35
C ALA A 36 -26.97 0.15 -20.77
N SER A 37 -25.85 0.78 -21.16
CA SER A 37 -25.69 1.37 -22.50
C SER A 37 -25.73 0.31 -23.61
N VAL A 38 -25.07 -0.83 -23.42
CA VAL A 38 -25.08 -1.94 -24.39
C VAL A 38 -26.47 -2.55 -24.52
N LEU A 39 -27.17 -2.78 -23.40
CA LEU A 39 -28.53 -3.33 -23.43
C LEU A 39 -29.51 -2.36 -24.12
N TRP A 40 -29.30 -1.05 -23.95
CA TRP A 40 -30.11 -0.03 -24.63
C TRP A 40 -29.88 -0.02 -26.15
N MET A 41 -28.63 -0.16 -26.59
CA MET A 41 -28.27 -0.30 -28.00
C MET A 41 -28.86 -1.57 -28.64
N THR A 42 -29.06 -2.64 -27.86
CA THR A 42 -29.71 -3.88 -28.35
C THR A 42 -31.24 -3.80 -28.44
N GLY A 43 -31.84 -2.66 -28.09
CA GLY A 43 -33.28 -2.44 -28.22
C GLY A 43 -34.13 -3.14 -27.16
N LEU A 44 -33.54 -3.57 -26.04
CA LEU A 44 -34.31 -4.09 -24.91
C LEU A 44 -35.17 -2.98 -24.30
N LYS A 45 -36.44 -3.28 -24.07
CA LYS A 45 -37.35 -2.35 -23.37
C LYS A 45 -36.92 -2.20 -21.91
N GLU A 46 -36.87 -0.95 -21.46
CA GLU A 46 -36.62 -0.60 -20.07
C GLU A 46 -37.73 -1.21 -19.18
N GLY A 47 -37.35 -2.21 -18.40
CA GLY A 47 -38.24 -2.94 -17.50
C GLY A 47 -37.43 -3.65 -16.41
N PRO A 48 -38.09 -4.31 -15.44
CA PRO A 48 -37.38 -4.96 -14.34
C PRO A 48 -36.38 -6.02 -14.82
N ALA A 49 -36.71 -6.75 -15.90
CA ALA A 49 -35.80 -7.72 -16.51
C ALA A 49 -34.52 -7.09 -17.09
N PHE A 50 -34.60 -5.87 -17.64
CA PHE A 50 -33.44 -5.13 -18.16
C PHE A 50 -32.43 -4.84 -17.04
N TRP A 51 -32.91 -4.31 -15.91
CA TRP A 51 -32.07 -3.98 -14.77
C TRP A 51 -31.47 -5.22 -14.09
N VAL A 52 -32.22 -6.33 -14.04
CA VAL A 52 -31.71 -7.61 -13.54
C VAL A 52 -30.53 -8.10 -14.38
N VAL A 53 -30.64 -8.04 -15.72
CA VAL A 53 -29.56 -8.45 -16.62
C VAL A 53 -28.36 -7.51 -16.52
N ALA A 54 -28.58 -6.19 -16.47
CA ALA A 54 -27.52 -5.20 -16.32
C ALA A 54 -26.70 -5.40 -15.03
N LEU A 55 -27.38 -5.64 -13.90
CA LEU A 55 -26.74 -5.92 -12.63
C LEU A 55 -25.96 -7.25 -12.64
N LEU A 56 -26.50 -8.28 -13.30
CA LEU A 56 -25.87 -9.59 -13.37
C LEU A 56 -24.60 -9.55 -14.23
N CYS A 57 -24.62 -8.86 -15.38
CA CYS A 57 -23.44 -8.60 -16.20
C CYS A 57 -22.38 -7.78 -15.44
N THR A 58 -22.81 -6.72 -14.74
CA THR A 58 -21.90 -5.90 -13.93
C THR A 58 -21.25 -6.72 -12.82
N GLY A 59 -22.02 -7.55 -12.12
CA GLY A 59 -21.52 -8.45 -11.08
C GLY A 59 -20.45 -9.41 -11.60
N LEU A 60 -20.66 -10.00 -12.79
CA LEU A 60 -19.68 -10.89 -13.42
C LEU A 60 -18.39 -10.16 -13.82
N VAL A 61 -18.49 -8.94 -14.37
CA VAL A 61 -17.31 -8.12 -14.73
C VAL A 61 -16.52 -7.75 -13.47
N VAL A 62 -17.20 -7.29 -12.40
CA VAL A 62 -16.56 -6.97 -11.12
C VAL A 62 -15.92 -8.21 -10.51
N LEU A 63 -16.58 -9.37 -10.56
CA LEU A 63 -16.03 -10.63 -10.04
C LEU A 63 -14.81 -11.08 -10.83
N ALA A 64 -14.86 -11.06 -12.16
CA ALA A 64 -13.74 -11.42 -13.03
C ALA A 64 -12.55 -10.48 -12.80
N MET A 65 -12.81 -9.17 -12.72
CA MET A 65 -11.78 -8.17 -12.44
C MET A 65 -11.19 -8.34 -11.03
N HIS A 66 -12.01 -8.66 -10.02
CA HIS A 66 -11.53 -8.93 -8.67
C HIS A 66 -10.68 -10.21 -8.59
N LEU A 67 -11.07 -11.28 -9.29
CA LEU A 67 -10.27 -12.50 -9.39
C LEU A 67 -8.96 -12.27 -10.15
N GLN A 68 -9.00 -11.51 -11.25
CA GLN A 68 -7.81 -11.12 -12.01
C GLN A 68 -6.90 -10.20 -11.21
N TRP A 69 -7.45 -9.32 -10.37
CA TRP A 69 -6.66 -8.53 -9.44
C TRP A 69 -6.03 -9.39 -8.35
N ARG A 70 -6.76 -10.36 -7.79
CA ARG A 70 -6.20 -11.30 -6.83
C ARG A 70 -5.07 -12.14 -7.42
N SER A 71 -5.17 -12.56 -8.68
CA SER A 71 -4.10 -13.31 -9.35
C SER A 71 -2.89 -12.43 -9.71
N LYS A 72 -3.12 -11.16 -10.08
CA LYS A 72 -2.05 -10.17 -10.32
C LYS A 72 -1.43 -9.61 -9.03
N GLN A 73 -2.07 -9.76 -7.87
CA GLN A 73 -1.47 -9.51 -6.56
C GLN A 73 -0.47 -10.63 -6.20
N VAL A 74 0.58 -10.76 -7.01
CA VAL A 74 1.84 -11.32 -6.54
C VAL A 74 2.21 -10.48 -5.31
N ARG A 75 2.35 -11.10 -4.14
CA ARG A 75 2.69 -10.41 -2.89
C ARG A 75 4.08 -9.79 -3.04
N ARG A 76 4.15 -8.57 -3.57
CA ARG A 76 5.40 -7.83 -3.71
C ARG A 76 5.70 -7.09 -2.43
N GLY A 77 6.94 -7.21 -1.97
CA GLY A 77 7.40 -6.54 -0.76
C GLY A 77 8.53 -7.30 -0.08
N TRP A 78 8.62 -7.12 1.24
CA TRP A 78 9.69 -7.65 2.06
C TRP A 78 9.13 -8.46 3.23
N ILE A 79 9.71 -9.61 3.50
CA ILE A 79 9.56 -10.27 4.80
C ILE A 79 10.68 -9.78 5.69
N VAL A 80 10.32 -9.14 6.79
CA VAL A 80 11.24 -8.76 7.85
C VAL A 80 11.30 -9.89 8.86
N ASP A 81 12.47 -10.48 9.05
CA ASP A 81 12.74 -11.42 10.13
C ASP A 81 13.46 -10.67 11.27
N PHE A 82 12.77 -10.51 12.40
CA PHE A 82 13.29 -9.77 13.55
C PHE A 82 14.27 -10.60 14.38
N GLN A 83 14.18 -11.93 14.33
CA GLN A 83 15.10 -12.80 15.06
C GLN A 83 16.44 -12.88 14.34
N GLN A 84 16.39 -13.02 13.01
CA GLN A 84 17.58 -13.09 12.18
C GLN A 84 18.10 -11.72 11.76
N GLY A 85 17.32 -10.64 11.97
CA GLY A 85 17.68 -9.29 11.54
C GLY A 85 17.89 -9.22 10.04
N SER A 86 16.93 -9.71 9.25
CA SER A 86 17.10 -9.82 7.80
C SER A 86 15.84 -9.45 7.03
N LEU A 87 16.03 -9.02 5.79
CA LEU A 87 14.96 -8.66 4.85
C LEU A 87 15.02 -9.59 3.65
N THR A 88 13.98 -10.37 3.46
CA THR A 88 13.84 -11.28 2.32
C THR A 88 12.86 -10.69 1.32
N PRO A 89 13.27 -10.45 0.07
CA PRO A 89 12.37 -9.95 -0.96
C PRO A 89 11.35 -11.03 -1.36
N VAL A 90 10.10 -10.63 -1.54
CA VAL A 90 9.02 -11.49 -2.04
C VAL A 90 8.44 -10.82 -3.27
N GLY A 91 8.43 -11.51 -4.41
CA GLY A 91 7.90 -10.96 -5.66
C GLY A 91 8.67 -9.76 -6.24
N LEU A 92 9.79 -9.36 -5.63
CA LEU A 92 10.71 -8.33 -6.11
C LEU A 92 11.84 -9.03 -6.89
N ALA A 93 11.73 -9.07 -8.22
CA ALA A 93 12.77 -9.64 -9.06
C ALA A 93 14.10 -8.90 -8.87
N GLN A 94 15.23 -9.62 -8.94
CA GLN A 94 16.59 -9.06 -8.87
C GLN A 94 16.99 -8.43 -7.52
N ARG A 95 16.23 -8.65 -6.44
CA ARG A 95 16.67 -8.27 -5.09
C ARG A 95 17.18 -9.48 -4.33
N GLU A 96 18.29 -9.30 -3.63
CA GLU A 96 18.84 -10.31 -2.73
C GLU A 96 18.35 -10.11 -1.30
N ARG A 97 18.47 -11.16 -0.50
CA ARG A 97 18.24 -11.08 0.94
C ARG A 97 19.27 -10.13 1.56
N ILE A 98 18.80 -9.17 2.35
CA ILE A 98 19.66 -8.22 3.05
C ILE A 98 19.80 -8.66 4.50
N GLN A 99 21.03 -8.90 4.94
CA GLN A 99 21.36 -9.08 6.34
C GLN A 99 21.57 -7.69 6.97
N ILE A 100 20.82 -7.38 8.04
CA ILE A 100 20.90 -6.09 8.71
C ILE A 100 21.93 -6.19 9.84
N ASP A 101 22.98 -5.37 9.73
CA ASP A 101 23.87 -5.06 10.84
C ASP A 101 23.37 -3.79 11.57
N PRO A 102 22.97 -3.89 12.85
CA PRO A 102 22.55 -2.75 13.67
C PRO A 102 23.47 -1.53 13.67
N ALA A 103 24.78 -1.73 13.51
CA ALA A 103 25.76 -0.65 13.52
C ALA A 103 25.84 0.09 12.18
N GLN A 104 25.46 -0.59 11.08
CA GLN A 104 25.67 -0.09 9.72
C GLN A 104 24.39 0.36 9.03
N TYR A 105 23.22 -0.02 9.56
CA TYR A 105 21.94 0.26 8.95
C TYR A 105 21.05 1.14 9.81
N SER A 106 20.22 1.92 9.13
CA SER A 106 19.18 2.74 9.73
C SER A 106 17.89 2.68 8.93
N LEU A 107 16.77 2.94 9.59
CA LEU A 107 15.45 2.98 8.98
C LEU A 107 15.00 4.43 8.81
N GLY A 108 14.69 4.84 7.59
CA GLY A 108 14.20 6.18 7.29
C GLY A 108 12.79 6.16 6.71
N CYS A 109 12.03 7.22 7.00
CA CYS A 109 10.73 7.45 6.40
C CYS A 109 10.69 8.88 5.88
N TYR A 110 10.57 9.03 4.56
CA TYR A 110 10.70 10.31 3.88
C TYR A 110 9.46 10.60 3.03
N PRO A 111 9.07 11.86 2.85
CA PRO A 111 8.05 12.20 1.87
C PRO A 111 8.52 11.79 0.47
N ALA A 112 7.69 11.04 -0.24
CA ALA A 112 7.93 10.65 -1.62
C ALA A 112 7.22 11.66 -2.53
N ALA A 113 7.96 12.29 -3.44
CA ALA A 113 7.38 13.14 -4.47
C ALA A 113 6.66 12.26 -5.50
N THR A 114 5.37 12.05 -5.31
CA THR A 114 4.50 11.39 -6.29
C THR A 114 3.61 12.44 -6.95
N ARG A 115 3.18 12.19 -8.20
CA ARG A 115 2.26 13.07 -8.94
C ARG A 115 0.79 12.88 -8.52
N GLU A 116 0.52 11.95 -7.62
CA GLU A 116 -0.84 11.60 -7.20
C GLU A 116 -1.33 12.51 -6.07
N THR A 117 -2.63 12.81 -6.06
CA THR A 117 -3.30 13.59 -5.02
C THR A 117 -3.23 12.85 -3.68
N GLY A 118 -2.25 13.18 -2.84
CA GLY A 118 -2.10 12.62 -1.50
C GLY A 118 -0.70 12.82 -0.94
N ALA A 119 -0.53 12.57 0.36
CA ALA A 119 0.77 12.60 1.00
C ALA A 119 1.34 11.18 1.02
N THR A 120 2.36 10.94 0.19
CA THR A 120 3.03 9.65 0.09
C THR A 120 4.33 9.66 0.90
N PHE A 121 4.61 8.58 1.61
CA PHE A 121 5.84 8.40 2.38
C PHE A 121 6.54 7.12 1.94
N LEU A 122 7.84 7.20 1.70
CA LEU A 122 8.69 6.05 1.42
C LEU A 122 9.42 5.62 2.69
N LEU A 123 9.18 4.37 3.10
CA LEU A 123 9.98 3.67 4.09
C LEU A 123 11.18 3.03 3.40
N GLU A 124 12.38 3.34 3.86
CA GLU A 124 13.61 2.86 3.27
C GLU A 124 14.63 2.40 4.32
N LEU A 125 15.37 1.35 3.95
CA LEU A 125 16.56 0.94 4.66
C LEU A 125 17.76 1.69 4.09
N ARG A 126 18.50 2.37 4.96
CA ARG A 126 19.70 3.11 4.61
C ARG A 126 20.91 2.47 5.26
N HIS A 127 22.03 2.48 4.57
CA HIS A 127 23.32 2.09 5.08
C HIS A 127 24.17 3.34 5.34
N VAL A 128 24.89 3.38 6.45
CA VAL A 128 25.64 4.55 6.93
C VAL A 128 26.57 5.13 5.86
N ARG A 129 27.22 4.26 5.05
CA ARG A 129 28.15 4.69 3.99
C ARG A 129 27.54 4.78 2.58
N ARG A 130 26.50 3.99 2.30
CA ARG A 130 25.96 3.84 0.92
C ARG A 130 24.69 4.67 0.70
N GLY A 131 24.12 5.22 1.77
CA GLY A 131 22.82 5.90 1.69
C GLY A 131 21.68 4.89 1.53
N PRO A 132 20.60 5.21 0.80
CA PRO A 132 19.45 4.32 0.65
C PRO A 132 19.84 3.04 -0.11
N VAL A 133 19.60 1.88 0.51
CA VAL A 133 19.94 0.56 -0.05
C VAL A 133 18.71 -0.20 -0.49
N ALA A 134 17.57 0.00 0.18
CA ALA A 134 16.33 -0.66 -0.17
C ALA A 134 15.10 0.20 0.13
N ALA A 135 14.27 0.42 -0.89
CA ALA A 135 12.89 0.87 -0.71
C ALA A 135 12.05 -0.32 -0.16
N LEU A 136 11.49 -0.15 1.04
CA LEU A 136 10.75 -1.21 1.74
C LEU A 136 9.27 -1.14 1.43
N THR A 137 8.65 0.02 1.68
CA THR A 137 7.20 0.21 1.54
C THR A 137 6.90 1.66 1.21
N LEU A 138 6.07 1.87 0.19
CA LEU A 138 5.45 3.15 -0.12
C LEU A 138 4.09 3.24 0.59
N VAL A 139 3.90 4.25 1.43
CA VAL A 139 2.70 4.45 2.24
C VAL A 139 1.91 5.61 1.69
N HIS A 140 0.66 5.36 1.32
CA HIS A 140 -0.26 6.39 0.83
C HIS A 140 -1.20 6.81 1.96
N LEU A 141 -1.03 8.05 2.45
CA LEU A 141 -1.93 8.61 3.45
C LEU A 141 -3.01 9.46 2.77
N THR A 142 -4.27 9.14 3.07
CA THR A 142 -5.42 9.96 2.66
C THR A 142 -5.54 11.20 3.54
N SER A 143 -6.24 12.21 3.03
CA SER A 143 -6.32 13.56 3.61
C SER A 143 -6.98 13.61 5.01
N ARG A 144 -7.75 12.61 5.43
CA ARG A 144 -8.46 12.63 6.73
C ARG A 144 -8.55 11.26 7.40
N PRO A 145 -8.24 11.13 8.71
CA PRO A 145 -7.56 12.09 9.59
C PRO A 145 -6.03 12.02 9.43
N PHE A 146 -5.47 12.86 8.55
CA PHE A 146 -4.05 12.83 8.16
C PHE A 146 -3.07 12.89 9.34
N GLN A 147 -3.26 13.81 10.29
CA GLN A 147 -2.41 13.98 11.48
C GLN A 147 -2.40 12.75 12.41
N ARG A 148 -3.52 12.04 12.51
CA ARG A 148 -3.59 10.79 13.29
C ARG A 148 -2.86 9.67 12.56
N ASN A 149 -3.05 9.57 11.24
CA ASN A 149 -2.39 8.56 10.42
C ASN A 149 -0.87 8.77 10.38
N LEU A 150 -0.40 10.01 10.34
CA LEU A 150 1.03 10.35 10.49
C LEU A 150 1.61 9.91 11.84
N ARG A 151 0.90 10.16 12.95
CA ARG A 151 1.31 9.69 14.29
C ARG A 151 1.41 8.17 14.36
N ILE A 152 0.46 7.47 13.75
CA ILE A 152 0.47 6.00 13.68
C ILE A 152 1.67 5.53 12.84
N LEU A 153 1.89 6.13 11.68
CA LEU A 153 3.02 5.81 10.82
C LEU A 153 4.36 6.03 11.54
N ASP A 154 4.53 7.18 12.21
CA ASP A 154 5.74 7.50 12.97
C ASP A 154 6.01 6.46 14.07
N ARG A 155 4.97 6.09 14.83
CA ARG A 155 5.06 5.04 15.85
C ARG A 155 5.40 3.68 15.22
N CYS A 156 4.80 3.32 14.10
CA CYS A 156 5.10 2.07 13.39
C CYS A 156 6.57 2.03 12.93
N VAL A 157 7.11 3.14 12.42
CA VAL A 157 8.53 3.26 12.04
C VAL A 157 9.44 3.10 13.26
N ASN A 158 9.12 3.76 14.38
CA ASN A 158 9.90 3.62 15.62
C ASN A 158 9.87 2.18 16.13
N THR A 159 8.70 1.54 16.19
CA THR A 159 8.57 0.14 16.60
C THR A 159 9.31 -0.79 15.64
N LEU A 160 9.29 -0.54 14.33
CA LEU A 160 10.02 -1.35 13.37
C LEU A 160 11.53 -1.22 13.58
N ALA A 161 12.05 -0.01 13.75
CA ALA A 161 13.47 0.24 14.01
C ALA A 161 13.92 -0.41 15.33
N GLU A 162 13.12 -0.26 16.40
CA GLU A 162 13.38 -0.86 17.71
C GLU A 162 13.43 -2.40 17.63
N ARG A 163 12.46 -3.02 16.93
CA ARG A 163 12.42 -4.48 16.77
C ARG A 163 13.54 -5.01 15.89
N LEU A 164 13.99 -4.22 14.91
CA LEU A 164 15.18 -4.51 14.10
C LEU A 164 16.49 -4.17 14.82
N ARG A 165 16.41 -3.53 15.99
CA ARG A 165 17.55 -3.02 16.79
C ARG A 165 18.44 -2.05 16.01
N ILE A 166 17.87 -1.33 15.04
CA ILE A 166 18.60 -0.36 14.21
C ILE A 166 18.21 1.06 14.56
N ARG A 167 19.06 2.02 14.19
CA ARG A 167 18.76 3.44 14.40
C ARG A 167 17.67 3.90 13.44
N ARG A 168 16.88 4.87 13.86
CA ARG A 168 16.03 5.64 12.96
C ARG A 168 16.87 6.74 12.29
N SER A 169 16.74 6.89 10.98
CA SER A 169 17.29 8.01 10.22
C SER A 169 16.18 8.99 9.83
N GLY A 170 16.50 10.29 9.87
CA GLY A 170 15.56 11.37 9.58
C GLY A 170 14.81 11.86 10.83
N ALA A 171 14.18 13.02 10.70
CA ALA A 171 13.38 13.62 11.76
C ALA A 171 12.07 12.85 12.00
N PRO A 172 11.45 12.99 13.18
CA PRO A 172 10.06 12.62 13.39
C PRO A 172 9.17 13.22 12.29
N LEU A 173 8.21 12.45 11.78
CA LEU A 173 7.35 12.88 10.66
C LEU A 173 6.46 14.09 11.04
N LEU A 174 6.35 14.40 12.33
CA LEU A 174 5.59 15.54 12.86
C LEU A 174 6.47 16.77 13.14
N ALA A 175 7.80 16.62 13.06
CA ALA A 175 8.76 17.66 13.39
C ALA A 175 9.49 18.23 12.15
N GLY A 176 9.35 17.59 10.99
CA GLY A 176 9.94 18.08 9.73
C GLY A 176 9.14 19.26 9.16
N SER A 177 9.85 20.26 8.63
CA SER A 177 9.28 21.39 7.88
C SER A 177 8.62 20.98 6.55
N ASP A 178 8.87 19.75 6.10
CA ASP A 178 8.49 19.26 4.76
C ASP A 178 7.44 18.15 4.85
N VAL A 179 6.44 18.29 5.73
CA VAL A 179 5.29 17.37 5.73
C VAL A 179 4.40 17.71 4.53
N PRO A 180 4.23 16.81 3.54
CA PRO A 180 3.32 17.07 2.44
C PRO A 180 1.92 17.25 3.01
N HIS A 181 1.35 18.44 2.82
CA HIS A 181 -0.03 18.71 3.18
C HIS A 181 -0.93 18.07 2.14
N ALA A 182 -1.76 17.12 2.57
CA ALA A 182 -2.88 16.65 1.75
C ALA A 182 -3.84 17.84 1.56
N ARG A 183 -3.91 18.38 0.33
CA ARG A 183 -4.91 19.38 -0.05
C ARG A 183 -6.31 18.77 -0.03
#